data_AF-A0A7G2CKS8-F1
#
_entry.id   AF-A0A7G2CKS8-F1
#
_cell.length_a   1.000
_cell.length_b   1.000
_cell.length_c   1.000
_cell.angle_alpha   90.00
_cell.angle_beta   90.00
_cell.angle_gamma   90.00
#
_symmetry.space_group_name_H-M   'P 1'
#
loop_
_entity.id
_entity.type
_entity.pdbx_description
1 polymer ?
#
loop_
_entity_poly.entity_id
_entity_poly.type
_entity_poly.pdbx_seq_one_letter_code
_entity_poly.pdbx_strand_id
1 'polypeptide(L)'
;MAKSSLDADELGFDIHYPTETPLQHAMAASGKNSNLEIPPEYMRRVDAAQRTFSGHYLQYKSYQDARSHALFTLGMQGTWMIFGSWLIWRGYRYEDPINSLFTRWTTNQRVRLLTTPVSFLGVVMVVFTATQLPFDLKLWNEAVTLSAEEEIKMTMALRERQLAFNEGREVIESMQKKEKSAFLENMEKTKK
;
A
#
# COMPACT_ATOMS: atom_id res chain seq x y z
N MET A 1 -15.24 -25.40 -17.85
CA MET A 1 -14.05 -24.73 -17.31
C MET A 1 -13.85 -23.42 -18.05
N ALA A 2 -14.35 -22.32 -17.51
CA ALA A 2 -14.12 -20.98 -18.06
C ALA A 2 -12.87 -20.41 -17.38
N LYS A 3 -11.87 -19.98 -18.15
CA LYS A 3 -10.67 -19.30 -17.64
C LYS A 3 -11.12 -17.99 -16.96
N SER A 4 -11.10 -17.96 -15.62
CA SER A 4 -11.47 -16.80 -14.79
C SER A 4 -10.24 -16.12 -14.20
N SER A 5 -9.28 -15.77 -15.03
CA SER A 5 -8.11 -14.99 -14.61
C SER A 5 -7.75 -14.04 -15.74
N LEU A 6 -8.53 -12.95 -15.85
CA LEU A 6 -8.02 -11.72 -16.43
C LEU A 6 -7.17 -11.12 -15.31
N ASP A 7 -5.90 -11.52 -15.28
CA ASP A 7 -4.91 -11.02 -14.36
C ASP A 7 -4.74 -9.52 -14.62
N ALA A 8 -4.53 -8.74 -13.55
CA ALA A 8 -4.32 -7.30 -13.64
C ALA A 8 -3.16 -6.92 -14.60
N ASP A 9 -2.24 -7.86 -14.87
CA ASP A 9 -1.17 -7.76 -15.85
C ASP A 9 -1.63 -7.70 -17.32
N GLU A 10 -2.77 -8.28 -17.68
CA GLU A 10 -3.28 -8.27 -19.07
C GLU A 10 -3.78 -6.87 -19.52
N LEU A 11 -3.91 -5.95 -18.56
CA LEU A 11 -4.54 -4.64 -18.74
C LEU A 11 -3.52 -3.48 -18.83
N GLY A 12 -2.23 -3.73 -18.60
CA GLY A 12 -1.17 -2.71 -18.70
C GLY A 12 -1.32 -1.52 -17.74
N PHE A 13 -2.19 -1.63 -16.74
CA PHE A 13 -2.37 -0.62 -15.70
C PHE A 13 -1.53 -0.99 -14.48
N ASP A 14 -0.47 -0.23 -14.27
CA ASP A 14 0.32 -0.36 -13.05
C ASP A 14 -0.46 0.23 -11.87
N ILE A 15 -0.79 -0.63 -10.90
CA ILE A 15 -1.51 -0.27 -9.67
C ILE A 15 -0.70 0.73 -8.84
N HIS A 16 0.62 0.73 -8.98
CA HIS A 16 1.54 1.61 -8.26
C HIS A 16 1.86 2.90 -9.04
N TYR A 17 1.61 2.92 -10.35
CA TYR A 17 1.80 4.07 -11.22
C TYR A 17 0.52 4.36 -12.02
N PRO A 18 -0.49 5.02 -11.42
CA PRO A 18 -1.70 5.37 -12.14
C PRO A 18 -1.35 6.38 -13.25
N THR A 19 -1.33 5.93 -14.49
CA THR A 19 -1.21 6.81 -15.66
C THR A 19 -2.38 7.78 -15.70
N GLU A 20 -2.08 9.01 -16.14
CA GLU A 20 -2.96 10.17 -16.06
C GLU A 20 -4.32 9.94 -16.75
N THR A 21 -5.39 10.25 -16.02
CA THR A 21 -6.78 10.51 -16.43
C THR A 21 -7.51 9.52 -17.38
N PRO A 22 -8.72 9.06 -17.01
CA PRO A 22 -9.56 8.19 -17.86
C PRO A 22 -9.88 8.77 -19.24
N LEU A 23 -9.84 10.10 -19.39
CA LEU A 23 -10.03 10.82 -20.65
C LEU A 23 -8.94 10.49 -21.69
N GLN A 24 -7.68 10.38 -21.29
CA GLN A 24 -6.58 10.09 -22.23
C GLN A 24 -6.63 8.64 -22.73
N HIS A 25 -6.98 7.67 -21.88
CA HIS A 25 -7.17 6.27 -22.30
C HIS A 25 -8.45 6.05 -23.10
N ALA A 26 -9.56 6.72 -22.77
CA ALA A 26 -10.78 6.69 -23.57
C ALA A 26 -10.55 7.33 -24.95
N MET A 27 -9.79 8.44 -25.02
CA MET A 27 -9.39 9.07 -26.28
C MET A 27 -8.39 8.22 -27.09
N ALA A 28 -7.46 7.52 -26.44
CA ALA A 28 -6.50 6.64 -27.11
C ALA A 28 -7.15 5.34 -27.64
N ALA A 29 -8.08 4.74 -26.87
CA ALA A 29 -8.86 3.58 -27.32
C ALA A 29 -9.88 3.97 -28.41
N SER A 30 -10.41 5.19 -28.37
CA SER A 30 -11.24 5.78 -29.43
C SER A 30 -10.42 6.25 -30.64
N GLY A 31 -9.11 6.01 -30.67
CA GLY A 31 -8.19 6.39 -31.75
C GLY A 31 -8.44 5.70 -33.10
N LYS A 32 -9.51 4.90 -33.26
CA LYS A 32 -9.96 4.38 -34.55
C LYS A 32 -11.50 4.35 -34.63
N ASN A 33 -12.08 5.42 -35.19
CA ASN A 33 -13.30 5.39 -36.01
C ASN A 33 -14.66 5.02 -35.38
N SER A 34 -15.12 5.69 -34.33
CA SER A 34 -16.58 5.75 -34.09
C SER A 34 -17.02 7.05 -33.42
N ASN A 35 -17.81 7.85 -34.13
CA ASN A 35 -18.54 9.03 -33.65
C ASN A 35 -19.62 8.72 -32.58
N LEU A 36 -19.53 7.58 -31.88
CA LEU A 36 -20.42 7.24 -30.78
C LEU A 36 -19.60 7.25 -29.50
N GLU A 37 -19.70 8.36 -28.78
CA GLU A 37 -19.25 8.44 -27.40
C GLU A 37 -19.97 7.36 -26.57
N ILE A 38 -19.22 6.68 -25.70
CA ILE A 38 -19.77 5.74 -24.72
C ILE A 38 -20.92 6.42 -23.98
N PRO A 39 -22.10 5.77 -23.81
CA PRO A 39 -23.24 6.44 -23.21
C PRO A 39 -22.86 7.03 -21.85
N PRO A 40 -23.32 8.26 -21.53
CA PRO A 40 -22.83 9.03 -20.40
C PRO A 40 -23.08 8.34 -19.05
N GLU A 41 -24.06 7.44 -18.96
CA GLU A 41 -24.33 6.64 -17.77
C GLU A 41 -23.17 5.68 -17.44
N TYR A 42 -22.55 5.06 -18.44
CA TYR A 42 -21.41 4.16 -18.23
C TYR A 42 -20.13 4.94 -17.95
N MET A 43 -19.93 6.09 -18.60
CA MET A 43 -18.80 6.96 -18.27
C MET A 43 -18.88 7.51 -16.84
N ARG A 44 -20.07 7.83 -16.33
CA ARG A 44 -20.26 8.19 -14.91
C ARG A 44 -19.87 7.07 -13.96
N ARG A 45 -20.17 5.81 -14.31
CA ARG A 45 -19.76 4.63 -13.50
C ARG A 45 -18.24 4.43 -13.54
N VAL A 46 -17.61 4.60 -14.70
CA VAL A 46 -16.15 4.57 -14.87
C VAL A 46 -15.49 5.65 -14.01
N ASP A 47 -16.00 6.88 -14.03
CA ASP A 47 -15.48 7.98 -13.20
C ASP A 47 -15.71 7.75 -11.70
N ALA A 48 -16.86 7.20 -11.31
CA ALA A 48 -17.15 6.85 -9.92
C ALA A 48 -16.18 5.77 -9.39
N ALA A 49 -15.93 4.74 -10.18
CA ALA A 49 -14.95 3.70 -9.86
C ALA A 49 -13.53 4.27 -9.77
N GLN A 50 -13.16 5.19 -10.68
CA GLN A 50 -11.87 5.88 -10.65
C GLN A 50 -11.70 6.76 -9.41
N ARG A 51 -12.75 7.47 -8.97
CA ARG A 51 -12.73 8.25 -7.72
C ARG A 51 -12.52 7.33 -6.52
N THR A 52 -13.23 6.20 -6.48
CA THR A 52 -13.09 5.19 -5.41
C THR A 52 -11.67 4.64 -5.36
N PHE A 53 -11.10 4.28 -6.52
CA PHE A 53 -9.69 3.89 -6.65
C PHE A 53 -8.75 4.97 -6.10
N SER A 54 -8.94 6.24 -6.49
CA SER A 54 -8.06 7.32 -6.04
C SER A 54 -8.11 7.53 -4.52
N GLY A 55 -9.27 7.31 -3.90
CA GLY A 55 -9.40 7.34 -2.44
C GLY A 55 -8.59 6.24 -1.76
N HIS A 56 -8.72 5.00 -2.24
CA HIS A 56 -7.93 3.86 -1.74
C HIS A 56 -6.43 4.02 -2.02
N TYR A 57 -6.04 4.61 -3.16
CA TYR A 57 -4.65 4.88 -3.48
C TYR A 57 -3.99 5.87 -2.50
N LEU A 58 -4.71 6.92 -2.10
CA LEU A 58 -4.20 7.86 -1.10
C LEU A 58 -3.98 7.17 0.27
N GLN A 59 -4.91 6.30 0.67
CA GLN A 59 -4.78 5.53 1.91
C GLN A 59 -3.63 4.53 1.82
N TYR A 60 -3.52 3.78 0.73
CA TYR A 60 -2.41 2.89 0.44
C TYR A 60 -1.05 3.59 0.57
N LYS A 61 -0.91 4.77 -0.05
CA LYS A 61 0.32 5.56 0.03
C LYS A 61 0.63 6.00 1.46
N SER A 62 -0.38 6.38 2.24
CA SER A 62 -0.19 6.72 3.66
C SER A 62 0.29 5.53 4.49
N TYR A 63 -0.22 4.32 4.22
CA TYR A 63 0.23 3.10 4.90
C TYR A 63 1.64 2.68 4.47
N GLN A 64 1.99 2.85 3.19
CA GLN A 64 3.36 2.65 2.74
C GLN A 64 4.35 3.58 3.44
N ASP A 65 3.98 4.85 3.59
CA ASP A 65 4.83 5.83 4.26
C ASP A 65 4.99 5.48 5.74
N ALA A 66 3.89 5.17 6.43
CA ALA A 66 3.89 4.68 7.81
C ALA A 66 4.75 3.43 7.99
N ARG A 67 4.66 2.47 7.05
CA ARG A 67 5.51 1.26 7.05
C ARG A 67 6.98 1.61 6.92
N SER A 68 7.34 2.55 6.03
CA SER A 68 8.73 2.96 5.82
C SER A 68 9.32 3.64 7.06
N HIS A 69 8.55 4.54 7.69
CA HIS A 69 8.91 5.20 8.94
C HIS A 69 9.03 4.22 10.10
N ALA A 70 8.11 3.27 10.23
CA ALA A 70 8.17 2.24 11.26
C ALA A 70 9.39 1.33 11.07
N LEU A 71 9.70 0.94 9.83
CA LEU A 71 10.89 0.12 9.53
C LEU A 71 12.19 0.85 9.89
N PHE A 72 12.29 2.14 9.56
CA PHE A 72 13.45 2.96 9.93
C PHE A 72 13.59 3.05 11.46
N THR A 73 12.48 3.28 12.17
CA THR A 73 12.45 3.36 13.63
C THR A 73 12.90 2.05 14.28
N LEU A 74 12.40 0.91 13.80
CA LEU A 74 12.81 -0.41 14.26
C LEU A 74 14.31 -0.66 13.99
N GLY A 75 14.84 -0.21 12.85
CA GLY A 75 16.26 -0.28 12.55
C GLY A 75 17.11 0.51 13.56
N MET A 76 16.71 1.75 13.84
CA MET A 76 17.37 2.60 14.84
C MET A 76 17.31 1.99 16.25
N GLN A 77 16.17 1.42 16.64
CA GLN A 77 16.02 0.70 17.91
C GLN A 77 16.93 -0.53 18.00
N GLY A 78 17.07 -1.29 16.91
CA GLY A 78 18.02 -2.39 16.82
C GLY A 78 19.46 -1.93 17.04
N THR A 79 19.87 -0.83 16.40
CA THR A 79 21.20 -0.22 16.64
C THR A 79 21.36 0.24 18.09
N TRP A 80 20.32 0.84 18.67
CA TRP A 80 20.33 1.31 20.05
C TRP A 80 20.48 0.16 21.05
N MET A 81 19.82 -0.98 20.80
CA MET A 81 19.95 -2.20 21.60
C MET A 81 21.37 -2.77 21.55
N ILE A 82 21.99 -2.79 20.36
CA ILE A 82 23.38 -3.25 20.19
C ILE A 82 24.33 -2.33 20.94
N PHE A 83 24.16 -1.01 20.79
CA PHE A 83 25.01 -0.04 21.49
C PHE A 83 24.83 -0.10 23.01
N GLY A 84 23.59 -0.21 23.50
CA GLY A 84 23.31 -0.40 24.92
C GLY A 84 23.92 -1.68 25.47
N SER A 85 23.80 -2.80 24.75
CA SER A 85 24.42 -4.08 25.12
C SER A 85 25.96 -3.98 25.16
N TRP A 86 26.55 -3.25 24.20
CA TRP A 86 27.99 -2.98 24.18
C TRP A 86 28.44 -2.14 25.39
N LEU A 87 27.67 -1.13 25.80
CA LEU A 87 27.94 -0.35 27.01
C LEU A 87 27.87 -1.21 28.27
N ILE A 88 26.86 -2.08 28.40
CA ILE A 88 26.75 -3.04 29.51
C ILE A 88 27.98 -3.93 29.55
N TRP A 89 28.38 -4.51 28.42
CA TRP A 89 29.55 -5.39 28.36
C TRP A 89 30.84 -4.64 28.72
N ARG A 90 31.01 -3.41 28.22
CA ARG A 90 32.18 -2.59 28.51
C ARG A 90 32.25 -2.23 29.99
N GLY A 91 31.17 -1.72 30.57
CA GLY A 91 31.15 -1.34 31.98
C GLY A 91 31.34 -2.57 32.89
N TYR A 92 30.75 -3.71 32.53
CA TYR A 92 30.95 -4.96 33.27
C TYR A 92 32.41 -5.47 33.24
N ARG A 93 33.14 -5.24 32.14
CA ARG A 93 34.50 -5.77 31.94
C ARG A 93 35.61 -4.84 32.40
N TYR A 94 35.39 -3.53 32.35
CA TYR A 94 36.46 -2.54 32.53
C TYR A 94 36.23 -1.55 33.67
N GLU A 95 35.04 -1.49 34.29
CA GLU A 95 34.81 -0.57 35.40
C GLU A 95 34.97 -1.24 36.77
N ASP A 96 35.52 -0.46 37.70
CA ASP A 96 35.64 -0.90 39.09
C ASP A 96 34.29 -0.85 39.80
N PRO A 97 33.89 -1.92 40.51
CA PRO A 97 32.60 -1.99 41.21
C PRO A 97 32.47 -0.99 42.37
N ILE A 98 33.56 -0.30 42.74
CA ILE A 98 33.56 0.78 43.74
C ILE A 98 32.82 2.02 43.20
N ASN A 99 32.89 2.25 41.89
CA ASN A 99 32.27 3.39 41.20
C ASN A 99 30.77 3.18 40.92
N SER A 100 30.17 2.13 41.46
CA SER A 100 28.74 1.86 41.35
C SER A 100 27.92 2.96 42.04
N LEU A 101 26.79 3.30 41.42
CA LEU A 101 25.81 4.22 42.01
C LEU A 101 25.12 3.62 43.26
N PHE A 102 25.20 2.30 43.44
CA PHE A 102 24.51 1.54 44.49
C PHE A 102 25.49 0.87 45.49
N THR A 103 26.77 1.26 45.49
CA THR A 103 27.81 0.67 46.35
C THR A 103 27.43 0.64 47.83
N ARG A 104 26.66 1.62 48.32
CA ARG A 104 26.20 1.70 49.71
C ARG A 104 25.03 0.76 50.07
N TRP A 105 24.26 0.31 49.08
CA TRP A 105 23.02 -0.45 49.30
C TRP A 105 23.14 -1.94 48.99
N THR A 106 24.15 -2.35 48.22
CA THR A 106 24.38 -3.75 47.90
C THR A 106 25.85 -4.10 48.05
N THR A 107 26.13 -5.28 48.60
CA THR A 107 27.48 -5.89 48.63
C THR A 107 27.72 -6.82 47.46
N ASN A 108 26.70 -7.09 46.63
CA ASN A 108 26.81 -8.00 45.51
C ASN A 108 27.59 -7.35 44.36
N GLN A 109 28.75 -7.93 44.04
CA GLN A 109 29.66 -7.44 43.00
C GLN A 109 29.00 -7.36 41.62
N ARG A 110 28.12 -8.30 41.26
CA ARG A 110 27.44 -8.30 39.95
C ARG A 110 26.47 -7.12 39.82
N VAL A 111 25.73 -6.83 40.88
CA VAL A 111 24.79 -5.69 40.91
C VAL A 111 25.58 -4.38 40.85
N ARG A 112 26.73 -4.30 41.53
CA ARG A 112 27.60 -3.12 41.45
C ARG A 112 28.13 -2.88 40.03
N LEU A 113 28.61 -3.91 39.35
CA LEU A 113 29.11 -3.81 37.97
C LEU A 113 28.02 -3.42 36.95
N LEU A 114 26.77 -3.83 37.17
CA LEU A 114 25.64 -3.41 36.31
C LEU A 114 25.13 -2.00 36.59
N THR A 115 25.50 -1.43 37.73
CA THR A 115 25.05 -0.12 38.20
C THR A 115 26.18 0.92 38.24
N THR A 116 27.31 0.63 37.62
CA THR A 116 28.29 1.65 37.26
C THR A 116 27.69 2.57 36.20
N PRO A 117 28.09 3.85 36.11
CA PRO A 117 27.44 4.82 35.22
C PRO A 117 27.34 4.37 33.76
N VAL A 118 28.39 3.73 33.22
CA VAL A 118 28.41 3.26 31.82
C VAL A 118 27.51 2.04 31.63
N SER A 119 27.63 1.02 32.48
CA SER A 119 26.75 -0.16 32.41
C SER A 119 25.29 0.23 32.62
N PHE A 120 25.02 1.09 33.60
CA PHE A 120 23.67 1.52 33.94
C PHE A 120 23.00 2.27 32.79
N LEU A 121 23.72 3.16 32.11
CA LEU A 121 23.23 3.80 30.89
C LEU A 121 22.86 2.76 29.83
N GLY A 122 23.71 1.76 29.61
CA GLY A 122 23.43 0.67 28.69
C GLY A 122 22.19 -0.16 29.09
N VAL A 123 22.01 -0.45 30.38
CA VAL A 123 20.81 -1.12 30.91
C VAL A 123 19.57 -0.29 30.65
N VAL A 124 19.60 1.01 30.95
CA VAL A 124 18.47 1.93 30.71
C VAL A 124 18.11 1.92 29.23
N MET A 125 19.10 2.08 28.35
CA MET A 125 18.89 2.06 26.90
C MET A 125 18.20 0.76 26.44
N VAL A 126 18.72 -0.39 26.87
CA VAL A 126 18.17 -1.70 26.48
C VAL A 126 16.76 -1.89 27.03
N VAL A 127 16.50 -1.54 28.28
CA VAL A 127 15.18 -1.70 28.91
C VAL A 127 14.15 -0.82 28.22
N PHE A 128 14.44 0.45 28.00
CA PHE A 128 13.50 1.36 27.32
C PHE A 128 13.20 0.87 25.91
N THR A 129 14.23 0.50 25.13
CA THR A 129 14.00 0.01 23.78
C THR A 129 13.27 -1.33 23.76
N ALA A 130 13.56 -2.26 24.67
CA ALA A 130 12.83 -3.51 24.78
C ALA A 130 11.34 -3.31 25.10
N THR A 131 10.99 -2.28 25.89
CA THR A 131 9.59 -1.94 26.18
C THR A 131 8.88 -1.27 25.00
N GLN A 132 9.61 -0.53 24.14
CA GLN A 132 9.05 0.17 22.97
C GLN A 132 8.91 -0.74 21.74
N LEU A 133 9.88 -1.62 21.52
CA LEU A 133 9.95 -2.54 20.37
C LEU A 133 8.62 -3.26 20.03
N PRO A 134 7.86 -3.84 20.98
CA PRO A 134 6.61 -4.53 20.63
C PRO A 134 5.55 -3.59 20.05
N PHE A 135 5.51 -2.32 20.48
CA PHE A 135 4.56 -1.35 19.95
C PHE A 135 4.92 -0.96 18.52
N ASP A 136 6.20 -0.72 18.24
CA ASP A 136 6.66 -0.37 16.89
C ASP A 136 6.57 -1.55 15.91
N LEU A 137 6.81 -2.77 16.38
CA LEU A 137 6.56 -3.99 15.59
C LEU A 137 5.08 -4.17 15.27
N LYS A 138 4.20 -3.88 16.23
CA LYS A 138 2.76 -3.93 16.00
C LYS A 138 2.34 -2.90 14.96
N LEU A 139 2.81 -1.66 15.07
CA LEU A 139 2.51 -0.59 14.11
C LEU A 139 2.99 -0.95 12.69
N TRP A 140 4.20 -1.52 12.58
CA TRP A 140 4.74 -1.97 11.30
C TRP A 140 3.88 -3.08 10.68
N ASN A 141 3.49 -4.08 11.47
CA ASN A 141 2.62 -5.16 11.01
C ASN A 141 1.24 -4.64 10.60
N GLU A 142 0.63 -3.75 11.39
CA GLU A 142 -0.65 -3.13 11.06
C GLU A 142 -0.56 -2.37 9.73
N ALA A 143 0.46 -1.55 9.54
CA ALA A 143 0.68 -0.82 8.29
C ALA A 143 0.85 -1.78 7.09
N VAL A 144 1.56 -2.90 7.25
CA VAL A 144 1.67 -3.94 6.21
C VAL A 144 0.31 -4.54 5.89
N THR A 145 -0.45 -4.98 6.90
CA THR A 145 -1.76 -5.61 6.68
C THR A 145 -2.75 -4.65 6.03
N LEU A 146 -2.85 -3.41 6.51
CA LEU A 146 -3.75 -2.40 5.98
C LEU A 146 -3.36 -1.98 4.57
N SER A 147 -2.05 -1.92 4.25
CA SER A 147 -1.61 -1.65 2.88
C SER A 147 -2.05 -2.75 1.90
N ALA A 148 -1.98 -4.02 2.30
CA ALA A 148 -2.43 -5.14 1.48
C ALA A 148 -3.97 -5.15 1.32
N GLU A 149 -4.71 -4.81 2.38
CA GLU A 149 -6.17 -4.67 2.30
C GLU A 149 -6.60 -3.54 1.36
N GLU A 150 -5.93 -2.38 1.41
CA GLU A 150 -6.19 -1.28 0.49
C GLU A 150 -5.83 -1.64 -0.96
N GLU A 151 -4.77 -2.42 -1.17
CA GLU A 151 -4.42 -2.93 -2.49
C GLU A 151 -5.52 -3.79 -3.09
N ILE A 152 -6.12 -4.68 -2.30
CA ILE A 152 -7.28 -5.48 -2.73
C ILE A 152 -8.45 -4.56 -3.11
N LYS A 153 -8.77 -3.54 -2.31
CA LYS A 153 -9.86 -2.59 -2.62
C LYS A 153 -9.57 -1.79 -3.89
N MET A 154 -8.33 -1.38 -4.11
CA MET A 154 -7.88 -0.75 -5.36
C MET A 154 -8.11 -1.65 -6.57
N THR A 155 -7.74 -2.94 -6.49
CA THR A 155 -7.96 -3.88 -7.59
C THR A 155 -9.45 -4.09 -7.88
N MET A 156 -10.30 -4.15 -6.84
CA MET A 156 -11.76 -4.23 -7.01
C MET A 156 -12.32 -3.00 -7.71
N ALA A 157 -11.89 -1.80 -7.33
CA ALA A 157 -12.31 -0.55 -7.99
C ALA A 157 -11.88 -0.50 -9.47
N LEU A 158 -10.67 -0.96 -9.80
CA LEU A 158 -10.23 -1.09 -11.20
C LEU A 158 -11.06 -2.12 -11.97
N ARG A 159 -11.42 -3.23 -11.34
CA ARG A 159 -12.29 -4.25 -11.96
C ARG A 159 -13.68 -3.71 -12.25
N GLU A 160 -14.29 -2.98 -11.31
CA GLU A 160 -15.57 -2.30 -11.52
C GLU A 160 -15.49 -1.29 -12.65
N ARG A 161 -14.41 -0.50 -12.71
CA ARG A 161 -14.14 0.43 -13.81
C ARG A 161 -14.13 -0.30 -15.16
N GLN A 162 -13.44 -1.43 -15.24
CA GLN A 162 -13.33 -2.19 -16.48
C GLN A 162 -14.66 -2.81 -16.90
N LEU A 163 -15.43 -3.34 -15.94
CA LEU A 163 -16.76 -3.87 -16.21
C LEU A 163 -17.69 -2.80 -16.77
N ALA A 164 -17.74 -1.61 -16.16
CA ALA A 164 -18.55 -0.50 -16.64
C ALA A 164 -18.14 -0.03 -18.05
N PHE A 165 -16.84 -0.03 -18.36
CA PHE A 165 -16.34 0.32 -19.69
C PHE A 165 -16.72 -0.73 -20.75
N ASN A 166 -16.57 -2.02 -20.42
CA ASN A 166 -16.94 -3.12 -21.32
C ASN A 166 -18.45 -3.15 -21.59
N GLU A 167 -19.29 -2.99 -20.56
CA GLU A 167 -20.75 -2.86 -20.71
C GLU A 167 -21.11 -1.69 -21.64
N GLY A 168 -20.49 -0.52 -21.43
CA GLY A 168 -20.70 0.65 -22.29
C GLY A 168 -20.32 0.40 -23.76
N ARG A 169 -19.24 -0.34 -24.00
CA ARG A 169 -18.81 -0.74 -25.35
C ARG A 169 -19.78 -1.73 -26.00
N GLU A 170 -20.21 -2.76 -25.28
CA GLU A 170 -21.16 -3.75 -25.79
C GLU A 170 -22.48 -3.11 -26.21
N VAL A 171 -22.95 -2.11 -25.45
CA VAL A 171 -24.15 -1.34 -25.79
C VAL A 171 -23.98 -0.60 -27.11
N ILE A 172 -22.85 0.09 -27.33
CA ILE A 172 -22.56 0.76 -28.62
C ILE A 172 -22.51 -0.25 -29.76
N GLU A 173 -21.80 -1.37 -29.59
CA GLU A 173 -21.69 -2.40 -30.63
C GLU A 173 -23.07 -2.98 -30.98
N SER A 174 -23.95 -3.14 -29.99
CA SER A 174 -25.34 -3.57 -30.21
C SER A 174 -26.16 -2.52 -30.96
N MET A 175 -25.99 -1.22 -30.65
CA MET A 175 -26.67 -0.13 -31.35
C MET A 175 -26.19 -0.01 -32.80
N GLN A 176 -24.89 -0.11 -33.05
CA GLN A 176 -24.32 -0.12 -34.40
C GLN A 176 -24.85 -1.27 -35.25
N LYS A 177 -24.99 -2.47 -34.67
CA LYS A 177 -25.58 -3.62 -35.38
C LYS A 177 -27.04 -3.35 -35.74
N LYS A 178 -27.82 -2.78 -34.82
CA LYS A 178 -29.23 -2.41 -35.05
C LYS A 178 -29.36 -1.32 -36.13
N GLU A 179 -28.58 -0.25 -36.05
CA GLU A 179 -28.58 0.84 -37.05
C GLU A 179 -28.20 0.33 -38.45
N LYS A 180 -27.15 -0.50 -38.56
CA LYS A 180 -26.77 -1.13 -39.83
C LYS A 180 -27.90 -2.00 -40.39
N SER A 181 -28.55 -2.81 -39.56
CA SER A 181 -29.67 -3.64 -40.01
C SER A 181 -30.88 -2.82 -40.46
N ALA A 182 -31.24 -1.76 -39.73
CA ALA A 182 -32.35 -0.87 -40.08
C ALA A 182 -32.06 -0.06 -41.35
N PHE A 183 -30.81 0.37 -41.55
CA PHE A 183 -30.39 1.06 -42.77
C PHE A 183 -30.49 0.15 -44.00
N LEU A 184 -30.04 -1.10 -43.89
CA LEU A 184 -30.14 -2.09 -44.99
C LEU A 184 -31.60 -2.40 -45.34
N GLU A 185 -32.46 -2.58 -44.33
CA GLU A 185 -33.89 -2.84 -44.55
C GLU A 185 -34.61 -1.66 -45.22
N ASN A 186 -34.26 -0.42 -44.85
CA ASN A 186 -34.82 0.77 -45.48
C ASN A 186 -34.35 0.94 -46.93
N MET A 187 -33.09 0.63 -47.25
CA MET A 187 -32.60 0.66 -48.64
C MET A 187 -33.32 -0.35 -49.53
N GLU A 188 -33.61 -1.55 -49.02
CA GLU A 188 -34.37 -2.57 -49.77
C GLU A 188 -35.81 -2.13 -50.03
N LYS A 189 -36.44 -1.42 -49.08
CA LYS A 189 -37.79 -0.87 -49.26
C LYS A 189 -37.83 0.28 -50.28
N THR A 190 -36.80 1.11 -50.38
CA THR A 190 -36.74 2.21 -51.37
C THR A 190 -36.36 1.77 -52.79
N LYS A 191 -35.93 0.52 -52.99
CA LYS A 191 -35.60 -0.04 -54.32
C LYS A 191 -36.78 -0.74 -55.02
N LYS A 192 -37.93 -0.87 -54.34
CA LYS A 192 -39.20 -1.34 -54.92
C LYS A 192 -40.09 -0.16 -55.27
#